data_AF-A0A6L8V6T2-F1
#
_entry.id   AF-A0A6L8V6T2-F1
#
_cell.length_a   1.000
_cell.length_b   1.000
_cell.length_c   1.000
_cell.angle_alpha   90.00
_cell.angle_beta   90.00
_cell.angle_gamma   90.00
#
_symmetry.space_group_name_H-M   'P 1'
#
loop_
_entity.id
_entity.type
_entity.pdbx_description
1 polymer ?
#
loop_
_entity_poly.entity_id
_entity_poly.type
_entity_poly.pdbx_seq_one_letter_code
_entity_poly.pdbx_strand_id
1 'polypeptide(L)' 'MIEMITEQKNVFSLSELLNVEPGILYRLCQYIESRGHHFTKSEEGAFQFNDNDIAVILAHY' A
#
# COMPACT_ATOMS: atom_id res chain seq x y z
N MET A 1 15.11 6.08 -21.56
CA MET A 1 13.96 6.42 -20.70
C MET A 1 13.60 5.11 -20.01
N ILE A 2 14.01 4.91 -18.76
CA ILE A 2 13.71 3.64 -18.06
C ILE A 2 12.28 3.80 -17.57
N GLU A 3 11.34 3.17 -18.26
CA GLU A 3 9.99 2.97 -17.72
C GLU A 3 10.15 2.08 -16.49
N MET A 4 10.23 2.72 -15.32
CA MET A 4 9.98 2.05 -14.05
C MET A 4 8.51 1.65 -14.09
N ILE A 5 8.25 0.46 -14.60
CA ILE A 5 6.98 -0.23 -14.36
C ILE A 5 7.01 -0.60 -12.87
N THR A 6 6.69 0.35 -12.00
CA THR A 6 6.36 0.03 -10.61
C THR A 6 5.08 -0.77 -10.67
N GLU A 7 5.20 -2.09 -10.51
CA GLU A 7 4.08 -3.01 -10.44
C GLU A 7 3.20 -2.58 -9.26
N GLN A 8 2.07 -1.95 -9.56
CA GLN A 8 1.14 -1.52 -8.53
C GLN A 8 0.44 -2.74 -7.95
N LYS A 9 0.66 -3.01 -6.66
CA LYS A 9 -0.01 -4.09 -5.95
C LYS A 9 -1.30 -3.56 -5.34
N ASN A 10 -2.38 -4.33 -5.42
CA ASN A 10 -3.61 -4.02 -4.71
C ASN A 10 -3.53 -4.54 -3.26
N VAL A 11 -4.50 -4.14 -2.44
CA VAL A 11 -4.57 -4.54 -1.02
C VAL A 11 -4.63 -6.05 -0.80
N PHE A 12 -5.27 -6.80 -1.69
CA PHE A 12 -5.36 -8.26 -1.57
C PHE A 12 -4.00 -8.90 -1.84
N SER A 13 -3.34 -8.51 -2.93
CA SER A 13 -2.00 -9.01 -3.27
C SER A 13 -0.97 -8.68 -2.18
N LEU A 14 -1.04 -7.48 -1.58
CA LEU A 14 -0.16 -7.12 -0.48
C LEU A 14 -0.51 -7.87 0.83
N SER A 15 -1.79 -8.08 1.09
CA SER A 15 -2.27 -8.85 2.25
C SER A 15 -1.76 -10.30 2.23
N GLU A 16 -1.79 -10.96 1.07
CA GLU A 16 -1.24 -12.31 0.89
C GLU A 16 0.28 -12.33 1.04
N LEU A 17 0.98 -11.36 0.44
CA LEU A 17 2.44 -11.26 0.51
C LEU A 17 2.94 -11.09 1.95
N LEU A 18 2.28 -10.23 2.72
CA LEU A 18 2.65 -9.94 4.11
C LEU A 18 2.02 -10.92 5.10
N ASN A 19 1.13 -11.81 4.64
CA ASN A 19 0.30 -12.67 5.48
C ASN A 19 -0.43 -11.87 6.58
N VAL A 20 -1.04 -10.75 6.18
CA VAL A 20 -1.79 -9.83 7.05
C VAL A 20 -3.23 -9.78 6.57
N GLU A 21 -4.19 -9.77 7.49
CA GLU A 21 -5.60 -9.61 7.11
C GLU A 21 -5.84 -8.26 6.41
N PRO A 22 -6.58 -8.20 5.28
CA PRO A 22 -6.84 -6.95 4.57
C PRO A 22 -7.39 -5.83 5.47
N GLY A 23 -8.25 -6.15 6.43
CA GLY A 23 -8.80 -5.16 7.37
C GLY A 23 -7.74 -4.50 8.26
N ILE A 24 -6.71 -5.25 8.66
CA ILE A 24 -5.57 -4.72 9.42
C ILE A 24 -4.72 -3.82 8.52
N LEU A 25 -4.48 -4.26 7.27
CA LEU A 25 -3.72 -3.48 6.30
C LEU A 25 -4.42 -2.14 6.00
N TYR A 26 -5.75 -2.13 5.87
CA TYR A 26 -6.54 -0.90 5.73
C TYR A 26 -6.36 0.06 6.91
N ARG A 27 -6.42 -0.44 8.14
CA ARG A 27 -6.22 0.38 9.35
C ARG A 27 -4.81 0.94 9.43
N LEU A 28 -3.81 0.14 9.05
CA LEU A 28 -2.41 0.57 8.99
C LEU A 28 -2.22 1.68 7.95
N CYS A 29 -2.82 1.53 6.76
CA CYS A 29 -2.80 2.58 5.74
C CYS A 29 -3.44 3.87 6.25
N GLN A 30 -4.62 3.80 6.88
CA GLN A 30 -5.28 4.98 7.47
C GLN A 30 -4.42 5.67 8.54
N TYR A 31 -3.76 4.88 9.39
CA TYR A 31 -2.85 5.40 10.40
C TYR A 31 -1.65 6.11 9.77
N ILE A 32 -1.02 5.52 8.75
CA ILE A 32 0.10 6.12 8.04
C ILE A 32 -0.36 7.39 7.27
N GLU A 33 -1.58 7.39 6.71
CA GLU A 33 -2.19 8.58 6.11
C GLU A 33 -2.35 9.72 7.12
N SER A 34 -2.78 9.42 8.35
CA SER A 34 -2.91 10.41 9.42
C SER A 34 -1.57 11.07 9.81
N ARG A 35 -0.43 10.45 9.45
CA ARG A 35 0.92 10.95 9.69
C ARG A 35 1.51 11.71 8.50
N GLY A 36 0.73 11.90 7.43
CA GLY A 36 1.09 12.71 6.28
C GLY A 36 1.64 11.94 5.07
N HIS A 37 1.61 10.60 5.08
CA HIS A 37 1.86 9.81 3.88
C HIS A 37 0.59 9.76 3.03
N HIS A 38 0.72 9.75 1.70
CA HIS A 38 -0.44 9.69 0.81
C HIS A 38 -0.30 8.48 -0.11
N PHE A 39 -1.12 7.46 0.12
CA PHE A 39 -1.16 6.29 -0.76
C PHE A 39 -1.92 6.62 -2.04
N THR A 40 -1.50 5.99 -3.14
CA THR A 40 -2.24 6.04 -4.39
C THR A 40 -3.53 5.21 -4.25
N LYS A 41 -4.63 5.71 -4.81
CA LYS A 41 -5.92 5.02 -4.86
C LYS A 41 -6.39 4.95 -6.30
N SER A 42 -7.03 3.85 -6.68
CA SER A 42 -7.71 3.72 -7.98
C SER A 42 -8.91 4.68 -8.07
N GLU A 43 -9.51 4.82 -9.25
CA GLU A 43 -10.74 5.61 -9.45
C GLU A 43 -11.91 5.12 -8.58
N GLU A 44 -11.92 3.83 -8.24
CA GLU A 44 -12.90 3.20 -7.35
C GLU A 44 -12.56 3.39 -5.85
N GLY A 45 -11.47 4.07 -5.53
CA GLY A 45 -11.01 4.36 -4.17
C GLY A 45 -10.22 3.22 -3.50
N ALA A 46 -9.84 2.18 -4.25
CA ALA A 46 -9.05 1.07 -3.73
C ALA A 46 -7.56 1.43 -3.63
N PHE A 47 -6.88 1.02 -2.57
CA PHE A 47 -5.44 1.30 -2.42
C PHE A 47 -4.59 0.60 -3.49
N GLN A 48 -3.65 1.35 -4.05
CA GLN A 48 -2.63 0.88 -4.98
C GLN A 48 -1.25 1.19 -4.38
N PHE A 49 -0.45 0.15 -4.20
CA PHE A 49 0.83 0.21 -3.52
C PHE A 49 1.96 0.04 -4.54
N ASN A 50 2.88 1.00 -4.56
CA ASN A 50 4.19 0.82 -5.21
C ASN A 50 5.24 0.32 -4.20
N ASP A 51 6.46 0.07 -4.66
CA ASP A 51 7.56 -0.42 -3.80
C ASP A 51 7.87 0.53 -2.63
N ASN A 52 7.72 1.85 -2.82
CA ASN A 52 7.92 2.82 -1.75
C ASN A 52 6.81 2.76 -0.69
N ASP A 53 5.55 2.59 -1.11
CA ASP A 53 4.43 2.39 -0.18
C ASP A 53 4.62 1.11 0.64
N ILE A 54 5.09 0.04 0.01
CA ILE A 54 5.41 -1.23 0.70
C ILE A 54 6.54 -1.01 1.71
N ALA A 55 7.61 -0.29 1.35
CA ALA A 55 8.70 0.02 2.27
C ALA A 55 8.21 0.84 3.47
N VAL A 56 7.32 1.81 3.26
CA VAL A 56 6.71 2.61 4.34
C VAL A 56 5.85 1.74 5.26
N ILE A 57 5.05 0.84 4.70
CA ILE A 57 4.24 -0.11 5.47
C ILE A 57 5.13 -1.01 6.32
N LEU A 58 6.19 -1.59 5.73
CA LEU A 58 7.15 -2.45 6.42
C LEU A 58 7.94 -1.72 7.51
N ALA A 59 8.17 -0.42 7.39
CA ALA A 59 8.83 0.38 8.43
C ALA A 59 7.93 0.65 9.65
N HIS A 60 6.61 0.46 9.51
CA HIS A 60 5.61 0.70 10.56
C HIS A 60 4.94 -0.58 11.07
N TYR A 61 5.29 -1.75 10.50
CA TYR A 61 4.81 -3.07 10.88
C TYR A 61 5.72 -3.71 11.93
#